data_AF-A0A3A0EYK5-F1
#
_entry.id   AF-A0A3A0EYK5-F1
#
_cell.length_a   1.000
_cell.length_b   1.000
_cell.length_c   1.000
_cell.angle_alpha   90.00
_cell.angle_beta   90.00
_cell.angle_gamma   90.00
#
_symmetry.space_group_name_H-M   'P 1'
#
loop_
_entity.id
_entity.type
_entity.pdbx_description
1 polymer ?
#
loop_
_entity_poly.entity_id
_entity_poly.type
_entity_poly.pdbx_seq_one_letter_code
_entity_poly.pdbx_strand_id
1 'polypeptide(L)'
;MGGGAGAGLIMASFVGALVGQTWLASACLGLALVGFGLTMVFFEIGRPWRSLNVFLHPQTSWMTREGVVAVPLFGSGAIALAAGWLGWREAAIAALALTSLLAVGFLYCQARILRAAKGIPTWRNPALTPYILITGLTEGTGLFAAFHPSAAAVVLALLILRFIAWRRYRRALGQSGAPEASLDVLDRLARWLLIGGHALPGLLLGAALLLPQWPALAVFGGLLAAFFGLYAKLVLITRAARTQGFAIPRTPVRGRGSSRQAASRPGWASR
;
A
#
# COMPACT_ATOMS: atom_id res chain seq x y z
N MET A 1 0.34 0.27 7.08
CA MET A 1 1.02 -0.85 6.40
C MET A 1 0.12 -2.07 6.24
N GLY A 2 -0.36 -2.66 7.35
CA GLY A 2 -1.25 -3.84 7.32
C GLY A 2 -2.53 -3.64 6.51
N GLY A 3 -3.13 -2.44 6.55
CA GLY A 3 -4.35 -2.14 5.80
C GLY A 3 -4.26 -2.30 4.28
N GLY A 4 -3.08 -2.11 3.68
CA GLY A 4 -2.92 -2.31 2.24
C GLY A 4 -2.87 -3.78 1.83
N ALA A 5 -2.16 -4.62 2.61
CA ALA A 5 -2.14 -6.06 2.42
C ALA A 5 -3.51 -6.68 2.70
N GLY A 6 -4.16 -6.26 3.79
CA GLY A 6 -5.51 -6.70 4.14
C GLY A 6 -6.53 -6.36 3.06
N ALA A 7 -6.50 -5.14 2.52
CA ALA A 7 -7.38 -4.75 1.42
C ALA A 7 -7.19 -5.61 0.15
N GLY A 8 -5.95 -5.88 -0.25
CA GLY A 8 -5.67 -6.78 -1.36
C GLY A 8 -6.13 -8.21 -1.09
N LEU A 9 -6.02 -8.69 0.16
CA LEU A 9 -6.42 -10.04 0.54
C LEU A 9 -7.94 -10.21 0.52
N ILE A 10 -8.69 -9.18 0.95
CA ILE A 10 -10.16 -9.16 0.82
C ILE A 10 -10.57 -9.23 -0.65
N MET A 11 -9.93 -8.43 -1.53
CA MET A 11 -10.19 -8.47 -2.97
C MET A 11 -9.90 -9.85 -3.57
N ALA A 12 -8.74 -10.44 -3.24
CA ALA A 12 -8.38 -11.78 -3.70
C ALA A 12 -9.35 -12.85 -3.17
N SER A 13 -9.83 -12.71 -1.93
CA SER A 13 -10.83 -13.61 -1.33
C SER A 13 -12.16 -13.54 -2.06
N PHE A 14 -12.60 -12.34 -2.46
CA PHE A 14 -13.80 -12.17 -3.28
C PHE A 14 -13.67 -12.83 -4.65
N VAL A 15 -12.57 -12.57 -5.37
CA VAL A 15 -12.31 -13.21 -6.67
C VAL A 15 -12.23 -14.73 -6.53
N GLY A 16 -11.57 -15.24 -5.48
CA GLY A 16 -11.53 -16.65 -5.14
C GLY A 16 -12.92 -17.24 -4.91
N ALA A 17 -13.79 -16.54 -4.18
CA ALA A 17 -15.16 -16.97 -3.92
C ALA A 17 -15.98 -17.14 -5.21
N LEU A 18 -15.79 -16.24 -6.20
CA LEU A 18 -16.46 -16.32 -7.50
C LEU A 18 -16.08 -17.58 -8.29
N VAL A 19 -14.85 -18.07 -8.12
CA VAL A 19 -14.36 -19.30 -8.75
C VAL A 19 -14.48 -20.53 -7.85
N GLY A 20 -15.25 -20.43 -6.76
CA GLY A 20 -15.55 -21.56 -5.86
C GLY A 20 -14.48 -21.88 -4.82
N GLN A 21 -13.47 -21.03 -4.62
CA GLN A 21 -12.45 -21.23 -3.59
C GLN A 21 -12.97 -20.82 -2.20
N THR A 22 -12.40 -21.43 -1.15
CA THR A 22 -12.71 -21.08 0.24
C THR A 22 -12.17 -19.71 0.59
N TRP A 23 -13.03 -18.80 1.04
CA TRP A 23 -12.67 -17.39 1.21
C TRP A 23 -12.78 -16.89 2.66
N LEU A 24 -13.46 -17.62 3.54
CA LEU A 24 -13.76 -17.19 4.92
C LEU A 24 -12.50 -16.84 5.73
N ALA A 25 -11.53 -17.76 5.75
CA ALA A 25 -10.29 -17.58 6.51
C ALA A 25 -9.44 -16.41 5.97
N SER A 26 -9.32 -16.32 4.64
CA SER A 26 -8.54 -15.26 3.99
C SER A 26 -9.23 -13.89 4.12
N ALA A 27 -10.55 -13.81 4.01
CA ALA A 27 -11.31 -12.57 4.22
C ALA A 27 -11.23 -12.11 5.68
N CYS A 28 -11.33 -13.05 6.64
CA CYS A 28 -11.17 -12.76 8.07
C CYS A 28 -9.77 -12.22 8.38
N LEU A 29 -8.71 -12.86 7.86
CA LEU A 29 -7.35 -12.36 7.98
C LEU A 29 -7.19 -10.98 7.33
N GLY A 30 -7.82 -10.76 6.17
CA GLY A 30 -7.83 -9.47 5.49
C GLY A 30 -8.41 -8.35 6.35
N LEU A 31 -9.57 -8.58 6.96
CA LEU A 31 -10.20 -7.66 7.91
C LEU A 31 -9.34 -7.44 9.16
N ALA A 32 -8.75 -8.51 9.70
CA ALA A 32 -7.85 -8.42 10.85
C ALA A 32 -6.61 -7.55 10.55
N LEU A 33 -6.02 -7.67 9.36
CA LEU A 33 -4.88 -6.84 8.92
C LEU A 33 -5.27 -5.36 8.74
N VAL A 34 -6.47 -5.08 8.23
CA VAL A 34 -7.01 -3.71 8.16
C VAL A 34 -7.23 -3.16 9.56
N GLY A 35 -7.87 -3.94 10.43
CA GLY A 35 -8.16 -3.56 11.82
C GLY A 35 -6.88 -3.27 12.58
N PHE A 36 -5.92 -4.20 12.55
CA PHE A 36 -4.61 -4.04 13.15
C PHE A 36 -3.91 -2.76 12.67
N GLY A 37 -3.95 -2.48 11.35
CA GLY A 37 -3.40 -1.26 10.79
C GLY A 37 -4.02 0.02 11.36
N LEU A 38 -5.35 0.05 11.52
CA LEU A 38 -6.07 1.19 12.09
C LEU A 38 -5.86 1.31 13.60
N THR A 39 -5.81 0.20 14.33
CA THR A 39 -5.52 0.18 15.77
C THR A 39 -4.14 0.76 16.07
N MET A 40 -3.12 0.45 15.25
CA MET A 40 -1.79 1.06 15.39
C MET A 40 -1.84 2.59 15.23
N VAL A 41 -2.65 3.10 14.30
CA VAL A 41 -2.85 4.55 14.15
C VAL A 41 -3.58 5.13 15.36
N PHE A 42 -4.58 4.42 15.88
CA PHE A 42 -5.33 4.86 17.05
C PHE A 42 -4.43 5.01 18.30
N PHE A 43 -3.50 4.07 18.52
CA PHE A 43 -2.55 4.16 19.64
C PHE A 43 -1.50 5.26 19.49
N GLU A 44 -1.17 5.66 18.25
CA GLU A 44 -0.24 6.77 17.99
C GLU A 44 -0.87 8.15 18.29
N ILE A 45 -2.21 8.25 18.29
CA ILE A 45 -2.90 9.53 18.50
C ILE A 45 -2.85 9.91 19.99
N GLY A 46 -2.11 10.96 20.32
CA GLY A 46 -1.96 11.45 21.70
C GLY A 46 -3.24 11.97 22.38
N ARG A 47 -4.35 12.15 21.64
CA ARG A 47 -5.67 12.50 22.19
C ARG A 47 -6.77 11.63 21.54
N PRO A 48 -6.89 10.34 21.91
CA PRO A 48 -7.69 9.35 21.19
C PRO A 48 -9.17 9.74 21.08
N TRP A 49 -9.73 10.38 22.11
CA TRP A 49 -11.11 10.84 22.13
C TRP A 49 -11.42 11.94 21.10
N ARG A 50 -10.40 12.68 20.64
CA ARG A 50 -10.56 13.65 19.55
C ARG A 50 -10.49 13.03 18.16
N SER A 51 -10.16 11.74 18.05
CA SER A 51 -10.10 11.04 16.76
C SER A 51 -11.47 10.95 16.07
N LEU A 52 -12.57 11.03 16.84
CA LEU A 52 -13.93 11.12 16.30
C LEU A 52 -14.14 12.36 15.40
N ASN A 53 -13.38 13.44 15.62
CA ASN A 53 -13.44 14.62 14.76
C ASN A 53 -12.94 14.35 13.33
N VAL A 54 -12.26 13.21 13.11
CA VAL A 54 -11.80 12.82 11.77
C VAL A 54 -12.98 12.68 10.81
N PHE A 55 -14.21 12.42 11.26
CA PHE A 55 -15.36 12.18 10.40
C PHE A 55 -16.03 13.46 9.84
N LEU A 56 -15.68 14.65 10.32
CA LEU A 56 -16.46 15.87 10.07
C LEU A 56 -16.26 16.48 8.66
N HIS A 57 -15.12 16.27 8.00
CA HIS A 57 -14.77 16.98 6.76
C HIS A 57 -14.27 16.06 5.62
N PRO A 58 -15.11 15.13 5.12
CA PRO A 58 -14.72 14.20 4.05
C PRO A 58 -14.40 14.88 2.72
N GLN A 59 -14.86 16.10 2.49
CA GLN A 59 -14.64 16.82 1.24
C GLN A 59 -13.19 17.32 1.10
N THR A 60 -12.48 17.54 2.20
CA THR A 60 -11.15 18.19 2.20
C THR A 60 -10.01 17.27 2.63
N SER A 61 -10.29 16.21 3.40
CA SER A 61 -9.26 15.32 3.97
C SER A 61 -9.35 13.88 3.44
N TRP A 62 -8.23 13.35 2.95
CA TRP A 62 -8.12 11.93 2.58
C TRP A 62 -8.12 10.99 3.78
N MET A 63 -7.64 11.46 4.94
CA MET A 63 -7.67 10.70 6.18
C MET A 63 -9.10 10.52 6.69
N THR A 64 -9.95 11.55 6.54
CA THR A 64 -11.39 11.43 6.82
C THR A 64 -12.05 10.40 5.91
N ARG A 65 -11.74 10.42 4.61
CA ARG A 65 -12.29 9.44 3.66
C ARG A 65 -11.90 8.02 4.01
N GLU A 66 -10.65 7.78 4.43
CA GLU A 66 -10.21 6.47 4.93
C GLU A 66 -11.08 6.01 6.11
N GLY A 67 -11.28 6.86 7.11
CA GLY A 67 -12.13 6.56 8.27
C GLY A 67 -13.59 6.29 7.90
N VAL A 68 -14.18 7.14 7.04
CA VAL A 68 -15.57 6.97 6.57
C VAL A 68 -15.75 5.68 5.78
N VAL A 69 -14.77 5.28 4.97
CA VAL A 69 -14.81 4.01 4.22
C VAL A 69 -14.57 2.80 5.13
N ALA A 70 -13.77 2.95 6.19
CA ALA A 70 -13.48 1.86 7.12
C ALA A 70 -14.73 1.33 7.84
N VAL A 71 -15.65 2.20 8.25
CA VAL A 71 -16.89 1.80 8.96
C VAL A 71 -17.75 0.82 8.14
N PRO A 72 -18.22 1.14 6.92
CA PRO A 72 -18.98 0.21 6.11
C PRO A 72 -18.12 -0.97 5.64
N LEU A 73 -16.79 -0.84 5.54
CA LEU A 73 -15.90 -1.96 5.23
C LEU A 73 -15.98 -3.04 6.31
N PHE A 74 -15.88 -2.67 7.59
CA PHE A 74 -16.03 -3.63 8.69
C PHE A 74 -17.46 -4.12 8.83
N GLY A 75 -18.46 -3.25 8.64
CA GLY A 75 -19.87 -3.65 8.70
C GLY A 75 -20.22 -4.70 7.64
N SER A 76 -19.91 -4.44 6.37
CA SER A 76 -20.10 -5.39 5.27
C SER A 76 -19.24 -6.65 5.43
N GLY A 77 -18.01 -6.51 5.93
CA GLY A 77 -17.14 -7.64 6.20
C GLY A 77 -17.67 -8.57 7.29
N ALA A 78 -18.19 -8.01 8.38
CA ALA A 78 -18.83 -8.77 9.45
C ALA A 78 -20.08 -9.51 8.95
N ILE A 79 -20.92 -8.85 8.15
CA ILE A 79 -22.08 -9.49 7.51
C ILE A 79 -21.63 -10.63 6.59
N ALA A 80 -20.59 -10.42 5.78
CA ALA A 80 -20.06 -11.45 4.90
C ALA A 80 -19.59 -12.68 5.70
N LEU A 81 -18.78 -12.49 6.74
CA LEU A 81 -18.30 -13.58 7.59
C LEU A 81 -19.44 -14.32 8.29
N ALA A 82 -20.42 -13.59 8.84
CA ALA A 82 -21.57 -14.19 9.52
C ALA A 82 -22.44 -15.00 8.55
N ALA A 83 -22.81 -14.42 7.40
CA ALA A 83 -23.57 -15.11 6.36
C ALA A 83 -22.83 -16.34 5.82
N GLY A 84 -21.51 -16.24 5.64
CA GLY A 84 -20.68 -17.38 5.21
C GLY A 84 -20.62 -18.49 6.25
N TRP A 85 -20.57 -18.15 7.55
CA TRP A 85 -20.61 -19.13 8.63
C TRP A 85 -21.97 -19.82 8.77
N LEU A 86 -23.06 -19.08 8.53
CA LEU A 86 -24.43 -19.60 8.49
C LEU A 86 -24.77 -20.38 7.21
N GLY A 87 -23.85 -20.46 6.24
CA GLY A 87 -24.07 -21.14 4.96
C GLY A 87 -24.93 -20.37 3.95
N TRP A 88 -25.25 -19.09 4.20
CA TRP A 88 -26.02 -18.22 3.32
C TRP A 88 -25.15 -17.69 2.17
N ARG A 89 -24.78 -18.58 1.25
CA ARG A 89 -23.78 -18.34 0.20
C ARG A 89 -24.03 -17.06 -0.61
N GLU A 90 -25.22 -16.84 -1.13
CA GLU A 90 -25.51 -15.68 -1.98
C GLU A 90 -25.39 -14.36 -1.21
N ALA A 91 -25.94 -14.30 0.00
CA ALA A 91 -25.83 -13.13 0.88
C ALA A 91 -24.37 -12.86 1.28
N ALA A 92 -23.60 -13.93 1.56
CA ALA A 92 -22.19 -13.83 1.92
C ALA A 92 -21.33 -13.28 0.78
N ILE A 93 -21.54 -13.77 -0.45
CA ILE A 93 -20.80 -13.30 -1.64
C ILE A 93 -21.19 -11.85 -1.96
N ALA A 94 -22.48 -11.48 -1.87
CA ALA A 94 -22.92 -10.11 -2.08
C ALA A 94 -22.30 -9.13 -1.07
N ALA A 95 -22.29 -9.49 0.23
CA ALA A 95 -21.65 -8.69 1.26
C ALA A 95 -20.12 -8.63 1.08
N LEU A 96 -19.48 -9.73 0.67
CA LEU A 96 -18.05 -9.78 0.37
C LEU A 96 -17.69 -8.92 -0.84
N ALA A 97 -18.55 -8.84 -1.86
CA ALA A 97 -18.38 -7.96 -3.02
C ALA A 97 -18.33 -6.49 -2.58
N LEU A 98 -19.28 -6.07 -1.74
CA LEU A 98 -19.28 -4.72 -1.16
C LEU A 98 -18.04 -4.47 -0.29
N THR A 99 -17.67 -5.45 0.56
CA THR A 99 -16.46 -5.39 1.40
C THR A 99 -15.22 -5.18 0.55
N SER A 100 -15.12 -5.91 -0.57
CA SER A 100 -14.02 -5.84 -1.53
C SER A 100 -13.94 -4.46 -2.20
N LEU A 101 -15.07 -3.92 -2.67
CA LEU A 101 -15.13 -2.58 -3.26
C LEU A 101 -14.65 -1.51 -2.26
N LEU A 102 -15.13 -1.59 -1.01
CA LEU A 102 -14.74 -0.69 0.05
C LEU A 102 -13.26 -0.86 0.44
N ALA A 103 -12.73 -2.08 0.41
CA ALA A 103 -11.31 -2.36 0.65
C ALA A 103 -10.41 -1.72 -0.41
N VAL A 104 -10.80 -1.77 -1.68
CA VAL A 104 -10.11 -1.05 -2.75
C VAL A 104 -10.19 0.47 -2.54
N GLY A 105 -11.37 0.97 -2.15
CA GLY A 105 -11.56 2.39 -1.79
C GLY A 105 -10.68 2.83 -0.62
N PHE A 106 -10.54 1.98 0.40
CA PHE A 106 -9.69 2.18 1.56
C PHE A 106 -8.20 2.23 1.17
N LEU A 107 -7.73 1.26 0.39
CA LEU A 107 -6.36 1.24 -0.15
C LEU A 107 -6.08 2.47 -1.04
N TYR A 108 -7.06 2.92 -1.81
CA TYR A 108 -6.95 4.15 -2.58
C TYR A 108 -6.82 5.39 -1.69
N CYS A 109 -7.61 5.48 -0.61
CA CYS A 109 -7.46 6.57 0.36
C CYS A 109 -6.04 6.59 0.94
N GLN A 110 -5.48 5.44 1.33
CA GLN A 110 -4.10 5.34 1.83
C GLN A 110 -3.07 5.87 0.83
N ALA A 111 -3.18 5.48 -0.44
CA ALA A 111 -2.29 5.99 -1.49
C ALA A 111 -2.42 7.52 -1.67
N ARG A 112 -3.65 8.05 -1.53
CA ARG A 112 -3.93 9.49 -1.67
C ARG A 112 -3.47 10.32 -0.47
N ILE A 113 -3.47 9.76 0.74
CA ILE A 113 -2.90 10.41 1.94
C ILE A 113 -1.42 10.74 1.71
N LEU A 114 -0.64 9.78 1.20
CA LEU A 114 0.78 10.00 0.85
C LEU A 114 0.94 11.12 -0.18
N ARG A 115 0.13 11.10 -1.24
CA ARG A 115 0.17 12.15 -2.27
C ARG A 115 -0.21 13.53 -1.72
N ALA A 116 -1.09 13.60 -0.74
CA ALA A 116 -1.53 14.85 -0.12
C ALA A 116 -0.44 15.51 0.75
N ALA A 117 0.56 14.75 1.20
CA ALA A 117 1.71 15.26 1.94
C ALA A 117 2.71 16.02 1.04
N LYS A 118 2.31 17.23 0.59
CA LYS A 118 3.07 18.06 -0.36
C LYS A 118 4.50 18.39 0.09
N GLY A 119 4.76 18.35 1.39
CA GLY A 119 6.08 18.61 1.98
C GLY A 119 7.11 17.51 1.76
N ILE A 120 6.71 16.30 1.31
CA ILE A 120 7.63 15.17 1.12
C ILE A 120 7.71 14.84 -0.38
N PRO A 121 8.83 15.16 -1.07
CA PRO A 121 8.96 14.98 -2.52
C PRO A 121 8.75 13.54 -3.00
N THR A 122 9.22 12.56 -2.23
CA THR A 122 9.06 11.13 -2.55
C THR A 122 7.62 10.66 -2.50
N TRP A 123 6.75 11.32 -1.72
CA TRP A 123 5.35 10.94 -1.52
C TRP A 123 4.39 11.68 -2.45
N ARG A 124 4.63 12.97 -2.69
CA ARG A 124 3.77 13.80 -3.53
C ARG A 124 3.82 13.45 -5.03
N ASN A 125 4.87 12.74 -5.46
CA ASN A 125 5.02 12.35 -6.86
C ASN A 125 3.80 11.50 -7.30
N PRO A 126 3.09 11.90 -8.38
CA PRO A 126 1.84 11.22 -8.77
C PRO A 126 2.05 9.75 -9.11
N ALA A 127 3.22 9.37 -9.62
CA ALA A 127 3.55 7.98 -9.97
C ALA A 127 3.66 7.06 -8.74
N LEU A 128 3.74 7.61 -7.52
CA LEU A 128 3.70 6.80 -6.31
C LEU A 128 2.32 6.17 -6.07
N THR A 129 1.24 6.88 -6.42
CA THR A 129 -0.13 6.40 -6.17
C THR A 129 -0.39 5.02 -6.80
N PRO A 130 -0.18 4.81 -8.11
CA PRO A 130 -0.37 3.48 -8.71
C PRO A 130 0.60 2.44 -8.14
N TYR A 131 1.84 2.83 -7.77
CA TYR A 131 2.78 1.91 -7.15
C TYR A 131 2.28 1.38 -5.80
N ILE A 132 1.73 2.24 -4.93
CA ILE A 132 1.19 1.83 -3.64
C ILE A 132 -0.04 0.94 -3.80
N LEU A 133 -0.96 1.28 -4.72
CA LEU A 133 -2.14 0.46 -5.03
C LEU A 133 -1.74 -0.94 -5.50
N ILE A 134 -0.90 -1.03 -6.53
CA ILE A 134 -0.46 -2.31 -7.09
C ILE A 134 0.32 -3.11 -6.04
N THR A 135 1.15 -2.44 -5.23
CA THR A 135 1.89 -3.11 -4.15
C THR A 135 0.95 -3.69 -3.09
N GLY A 136 -0.09 -2.96 -2.66
CA GLY A 136 -1.11 -3.49 -1.73
C GLY A 136 -1.89 -4.69 -2.30
N LEU A 137 -2.28 -4.62 -3.58
CA LEU A 137 -2.92 -5.74 -4.28
C LEU A 137 -1.99 -6.96 -4.39
N THR A 138 -0.70 -6.74 -4.71
CA THR A 138 0.32 -7.80 -4.81
C THR A 138 0.54 -8.46 -3.45
N GLU A 139 0.60 -7.68 -2.36
CA GLU A 139 0.75 -8.22 -1.00
C GLU A 139 -0.43 -9.09 -0.61
N GLY A 140 -1.64 -8.57 -0.78
CA GLY A 140 -2.84 -9.30 -0.40
C GLY A 140 -3.07 -10.56 -1.23
N THR A 141 -2.84 -10.50 -2.55
CA THR A 141 -2.93 -11.68 -3.42
C THR A 141 -1.80 -12.67 -3.15
N GLY A 142 -0.60 -12.18 -2.80
CA GLY A 142 0.52 -13.01 -2.37
C GLY A 142 0.23 -13.77 -1.06
N LEU A 143 -0.43 -13.12 -0.10
CA LEU A 143 -0.95 -13.78 1.11
C LEU A 143 -2.07 -14.78 0.78
N PHE A 144 -2.94 -14.45 -0.19
CA PHE A 144 -4.00 -15.35 -0.64
C PHE A 144 -3.43 -16.64 -1.23
N ALA A 145 -2.26 -16.59 -1.90
CA ALA A 145 -1.58 -17.78 -2.41
C ALA A 145 -1.16 -18.79 -1.32
N ALA A 146 -1.05 -18.37 -0.05
CA ALA A 146 -0.82 -19.27 1.07
C ALA A 146 -2.04 -20.15 1.38
N PHE A 147 -3.25 -19.68 1.05
CA PHE A 147 -4.49 -20.45 1.15
C PHE A 147 -4.79 -21.19 -0.15
N HIS A 148 -4.50 -20.54 -1.28
CA HIS A 148 -4.83 -21.03 -2.63
C HIS A 148 -3.63 -20.92 -3.57
N PRO A 149 -2.76 -21.94 -3.64
CA PRO A 149 -1.59 -21.95 -4.52
C PRO A 149 -1.92 -21.69 -6.00
N SER A 150 -3.15 -21.98 -6.44
CA SER A 150 -3.67 -21.68 -7.78
C SER A 150 -3.66 -20.19 -8.14
N ALA A 151 -3.53 -19.29 -7.16
CA ALA A 151 -3.40 -17.84 -7.39
C ALA A 151 -2.04 -17.44 -8.01
N ALA A 152 -1.10 -18.37 -8.20
CA ALA A 152 0.26 -18.08 -8.66
C ALA A 152 0.32 -17.21 -9.93
N ALA A 153 -0.53 -17.46 -10.93
CA ALA A 153 -0.57 -16.69 -12.17
C ALA A 153 -0.97 -15.22 -11.93
N VAL A 154 -1.95 -15.00 -11.06
CA VAL A 154 -2.43 -13.65 -10.71
C VAL A 154 -1.38 -12.90 -9.91
N VAL A 155 -0.73 -13.57 -8.95
CA VAL A 155 0.38 -12.97 -8.18
C VAL A 155 1.52 -12.59 -9.13
N LEU A 156 1.89 -13.47 -10.07
CA LEU A 156 2.94 -13.20 -11.05
C LEU A 156 2.60 -11.99 -11.94
N ALA A 157 1.35 -11.89 -12.41
CA ALA A 157 0.89 -10.74 -13.18
C ALA A 157 0.98 -9.43 -12.37
N LEU A 158 0.50 -9.44 -11.11
CA LEU A 158 0.60 -8.28 -10.21
C LEU A 158 2.06 -7.92 -9.90
N LEU A 159 2.94 -8.92 -9.79
CA LEU A 159 4.37 -8.74 -9.58
C LEU A 159 5.02 -7.99 -10.76
N ILE A 160 4.65 -8.35 -12.00
CA ILE A 160 5.10 -7.65 -13.21
C ILE A 160 4.59 -6.21 -13.22
N LEU A 161 3.29 -6.00 -12.90
CA LEU A 161 2.71 -4.66 -12.79
C LEU A 161 3.41 -3.83 -11.71
N ARG A 162 3.78 -4.44 -10.57
CA ARG A 162 4.52 -3.78 -9.49
C ARG A 162 5.91 -3.36 -9.94
N PHE A 163 6.61 -4.21 -10.69
CA PHE A 163 7.91 -3.88 -11.27
C PHE A 163 7.79 -2.67 -12.21
N ILE A 164 6.80 -2.68 -13.11
CA ILE A 164 6.56 -1.56 -14.05
C ILE A 164 6.23 -0.29 -13.27
N ALA A 165 5.36 -0.35 -12.27
CA ALA A 165 4.98 0.78 -11.44
C ALA A 165 6.18 1.35 -10.66
N TRP A 166 7.02 0.49 -10.09
CA TRP A 166 8.27 0.89 -9.43
C TRP A 166 9.20 1.63 -10.39
N ARG A 167 9.43 1.08 -11.60
CA ARG A 167 10.29 1.71 -12.62
C ARG A 167 9.75 3.07 -13.05
N ARG A 168 8.44 3.19 -13.26
CA ARG A 168 7.77 4.46 -13.58
C ARG A 168 7.91 5.47 -12.45
N TYR A 169 7.70 5.05 -11.21
CA TYR A 169 7.90 5.88 -10.02
C TYR A 169 9.34 6.38 -9.91
N ARG A 170 10.33 5.49 -10.00
CA ARG A 170 11.75 5.85 -9.93
C ARG A 170 12.17 6.81 -11.04
N ARG A 171 11.71 6.60 -12.28
CA ARG A 171 11.99 7.50 -13.41
C ARG A 171 11.37 8.89 -13.20
N ALA A 172 10.09 8.93 -12.79
CA ALA A 172 9.39 10.19 -12.53
C ALA A 172 10.02 10.95 -11.36
N LEU A 173 10.48 10.24 -10.33
CA LEU A 173 11.17 10.85 -9.19
C LEU A 173 12.54 11.41 -9.60
N GLY A 174 13.27 10.70 -10.46
CA GLY A 174 14.49 11.23 -11.06
C GLY A 174 14.24 12.53 -11.83
N GLN A 175 13.20 12.60 -12.66
CA GLN A 175 12.86 13.79 -13.45
C GLN A 175 12.37 14.98 -12.62
N SER A 176 11.48 14.74 -11.65
CA SER A 176 10.92 15.79 -10.79
C SER A 176 11.87 16.26 -9.67
N GLY A 177 12.90 15.46 -9.38
CA GLY A 177 13.87 15.69 -8.32
C GLY A 177 13.34 15.28 -6.94
N ALA A 178 14.26 14.82 -6.11
CA ALA A 178 14.07 14.56 -4.69
C ALA A 178 15.40 14.81 -3.95
N PRO A 179 15.39 14.97 -2.63
CA PRO A 179 16.62 15.06 -1.84
C PRO A 179 17.53 13.85 -2.10
N GLU A 180 18.84 14.06 -2.22
CA GLU A 180 19.80 12.99 -2.55
C GLU A 180 19.74 11.86 -1.53
N ALA A 181 19.65 12.21 -0.24
CA ALA A 181 19.49 11.24 0.84
C ALA A 181 18.24 10.34 0.68
N SER A 182 17.15 10.86 0.09
CA SER A 182 15.96 10.04 -0.21
C SER A 182 16.22 9.11 -1.39
N LEU A 183 16.94 9.57 -2.42
CA LEU A 183 17.28 8.76 -3.59
C LEU A 183 18.21 7.61 -3.20
N ASP A 184 19.24 7.87 -2.40
CA ASP A 184 20.17 6.85 -1.90
C ASP A 184 19.47 5.74 -1.12
N VAL A 185 18.50 6.11 -0.28
CA VAL A 185 17.68 5.12 0.45
C VAL A 185 16.88 4.26 -0.53
N LEU A 186 16.28 4.86 -1.55
CA LEU A 186 15.51 4.14 -2.57
C LEU A 186 16.39 3.28 -3.47
N ASP A 187 17.65 3.66 -3.70
CA ASP A 187 18.63 2.87 -4.47
C ASP A 187 19.11 1.64 -3.70
N ARG A 188 19.41 1.80 -2.41
CA ARG A 188 19.67 0.66 -1.53
C ARG A 188 18.48 -0.28 -1.44
N LEU A 189 17.27 0.27 -1.36
CA LEU A 189 16.03 -0.52 -1.38
C LEU A 189 15.84 -1.26 -2.71
N ALA A 190 16.17 -0.62 -3.84
CA ALA A 190 15.93 -1.18 -5.17
C ALA A 190 16.60 -2.54 -5.34
N ARG A 191 17.84 -2.72 -4.86
CA ARG A 191 18.56 -4.00 -4.95
C ARG A 191 17.75 -5.14 -4.32
N TRP A 192 17.30 -4.95 -3.08
CA TRP A 192 16.52 -5.93 -2.34
C TRP A 192 15.14 -6.16 -2.94
N LEU A 193 14.47 -5.09 -3.36
CA LEU A 193 13.15 -5.16 -3.97
C LEU A 193 13.19 -5.85 -5.34
N LEU A 194 14.22 -5.62 -6.15
CA LEU A 194 14.34 -6.24 -7.47
C LEU A 194 14.68 -7.73 -7.39
N ILE A 195 15.62 -8.10 -6.52
CA ILE A 195 16.02 -9.51 -6.37
C ILE A 195 14.98 -10.25 -5.53
N GLY A 196 14.85 -9.91 -4.26
CA GLY A 196 13.98 -10.62 -3.32
C GLY A 196 12.50 -10.36 -3.53
N GLY A 197 12.15 -9.17 -4.03
CA GLY A 197 10.76 -8.79 -4.26
C GLY A 197 10.25 -8.99 -5.69
N HIS A 198 11.07 -9.36 -6.68
CA HIS A 198 10.58 -9.61 -8.04
C HIS A 198 11.21 -10.84 -8.68
N ALA A 199 12.55 -10.89 -8.79
CA ALA A 199 13.22 -12.00 -9.49
C ALA A 199 12.97 -13.35 -8.79
N LEU A 200 13.28 -13.44 -7.49
CA LEU A 200 13.10 -14.68 -6.73
C LEU A 200 11.63 -15.13 -6.65
N PRO A 201 10.67 -14.30 -6.20
CA PRO A 201 9.26 -14.70 -6.19
C PRO A 201 8.73 -14.97 -7.60
N GLY A 202 9.18 -14.23 -8.62
CA GLY A 202 8.80 -14.47 -10.01
C GLY A 202 9.26 -15.84 -10.52
N LEU A 203 10.49 -16.25 -10.19
CA LEU A 203 11.00 -17.59 -10.50
C LEU A 203 10.19 -18.68 -9.78
N LEU A 204 9.92 -18.50 -8.49
CA LEU A 204 9.12 -19.47 -7.71
C LEU A 204 7.70 -19.59 -8.25
N LEU A 205 7.04 -18.47 -8.55
CA LEU A 205 5.68 -18.46 -9.10
C LEU A 205 5.64 -19.04 -10.51
N GLY A 206 6.63 -18.72 -11.36
CA GLY A 206 6.76 -19.32 -12.69
C GLY A 206 6.97 -20.83 -12.62
N ALA A 207 7.85 -21.29 -11.72
CA ALA A 207 8.06 -22.72 -11.47
C ALA A 207 6.80 -23.39 -10.93
N ALA A 208 6.03 -22.73 -10.05
CA ALA A 208 4.76 -23.26 -9.54
C ALA A 208 3.72 -23.49 -10.65
N LEU A 209 3.72 -22.66 -11.70
CA LEU A 209 2.83 -22.83 -12.86
C LEU A 209 3.25 -24.02 -13.73
N LEU A 210 4.55 -24.31 -13.82
CA LEU A 210 5.10 -25.43 -14.58
C LEU A 210 5.06 -26.75 -13.79
N LEU A 211 5.10 -26.66 -12.47
CA LEU A 211 5.19 -27.79 -11.54
C LEU A 211 4.05 -27.70 -10.50
N PRO A 212 2.78 -27.83 -10.91
CA PRO A 212 1.63 -27.64 -10.02
C PRO A 212 1.57 -28.66 -8.86
N GLN A 213 2.29 -29.79 -8.97
CA GLN A 213 2.45 -30.77 -7.90
C GLN A 213 3.28 -30.27 -6.72
N TRP A 214 3.94 -29.11 -6.84
CA TRP A 214 4.73 -28.46 -5.77
C TRP A 214 4.07 -27.13 -5.33
N PRO A 215 2.92 -27.17 -4.63
CA PRO A 215 2.17 -25.96 -4.24
C PRO A 215 2.99 -25.01 -3.34
N ALA A 216 3.97 -25.54 -2.61
CA ALA A 216 4.89 -24.76 -1.78
C ALA A 216 5.59 -23.65 -2.58
N LEU A 217 5.88 -23.85 -3.87
CA LEU A 217 6.50 -22.83 -4.72
C LEU A 217 5.62 -21.57 -4.85
N ALA A 218 4.31 -21.75 -5.05
CA ALA A 218 3.36 -20.64 -5.11
C ALA A 218 3.20 -19.95 -3.76
N VAL A 219 3.15 -20.74 -2.67
CA VAL A 219 3.06 -20.23 -1.30
C VAL A 219 4.26 -19.34 -0.97
N PHE A 220 5.49 -19.86 -1.13
CA PHE A 220 6.71 -19.10 -0.84
C PHE A 220 6.89 -17.91 -1.77
N GLY A 221 6.58 -18.07 -3.07
CA GLY A 221 6.60 -16.97 -4.03
C GLY A 221 5.64 -15.84 -3.65
N GLY A 222 4.41 -16.18 -3.25
CA GLY A 222 3.41 -15.22 -2.77
C GLY A 222 3.82 -14.53 -1.47
N LEU A 223 4.32 -15.28 -0.48
CA LEU A 223 4.77 -14.73 0.80
C LEU A 223 5.97 -13.80 0.64
N LEU A 224 6.95 -14.15 -0.21
CA LEU A 224 8.08 -13.26 -0.52
C LEU A 224 7.60 -11.99 -1.25
N ALA A 225 6.67 -12.14 -2.21
CA ALA A 225 6.09 -10.99 -2.89
C ALA A 225 5.40 -10.03 -1.90
N ALA A 226 4.68 -10.57 -0.91
CA ALA A 226 4.05 -9.79 0.15
C ALA A 226 5.06 -9.14 1.10
N PHE A 227 6.03 -9.91 1.60
CA PHE A 227 7.06 -9.43 2.52
C PHE A 227 7.85 -8.26 1.95
N PHE A 228 8.36 -8.38 0.72
CA PHE A 228 9.14 -7.31 0.10
C PHE A 228 8.30 -6.11 -0.31
N GLY A 229 7.00 -6.29 -0.59
CA GLY A 229 6.07 -5.17 -0.77
C GLY A 229 5.92 -4.36 0.52
N LEU A 230 5.68 -5.06 1.63
CA LEU A 230 5.57 -4.46 2.97
C LEU A 230 6.86 -3.73 3.35
N TYR A 231 8.01 -4.38 3.16
CA TYR A 231 9.33 -3.81 3.41
C TYR A 231 9.57 -2.55 2.56
N ALA A 232 9.22 -2.56 1.28
CA ALA A 232 9.37 -1.40 0.42
C ALA A 232 8.52 -0.21 0.88
N LYS A 233 7.26 -0.45 1.29
CA LYS A 233 6.43 0.62 1.87
C LYS A 233 7.02 1.12 3.19
N LEU A 234 7.48 0.23 4.07
CA LEU A 234 8.14 0.59 5.33
C LEU A 234 9.34 1.51 5.11
N VAL A 235 10.25 1.14 4.22
CA VAL A 235 11.43 1.97 3.91
C VAL A 235 11.03 3.29 3.26
N LEU A 236 10.05 3.28 2.35
CA LEU A 236 9.55 4.49 1.72
C LEU A 236 8.98 5.49 2.75
N ILE A 237 8.21 5.01 3.72
CA ILE A 237 7.54 5.85 4.71
C ILE A 237 8.48 6.26 5.85
N THR A 238 9.36 5.38 6.31
CA THR A 238 10.19 5.66 7.50
C THR A 238 11.56 6.23 7.16
N ARG A 239 12.12 5.94 5.98
CA ARG A 239 13.51 6.28 5.65
C ARG A 239 13.64 7.21 4.44
N ALA A 240 12.74 7.12 3.45
CA ALA A 240 12.77 7.97 2.26
C ALA A 240 11.95 9.26 2.37
N ALA A 241 11.33 9.52 3.53
CA ALA A 241 10.41 10.62 3.79
C ALA A 241 11.10 11.93 4.20
N ARG A 242 12.08 12.38 3.41
CA ARG A 242 12.75 13.66 3.68
C ARG A 242 11.83 14.81 3.30
N THR A 243 11.71 15.79 4.20
CA THR A 243 10.91 16.99 3.96
C THR A 243 11.66 17.97 3.07
N GLN A 244 10.94 18.61 2.16
CA GLN A 244 11.40 19.80 1.48
C GLN A 244 11.18 20.99 2.42
N GLY A 245 12.27 21.66 2.82
CA GLY A 245 12.19 22.93 3.54
C GLY A 245 11.54 24.03 2.69
N PHE A 246 11.20 25.15 3.31
CA PHE A 246 10.71 26.31 2.58
C PHE A 246 11.82 26.93 1.73
N ALA A 247 11.53 27.15 0.44
CA ALA A 247 12.39 27.99 -0.38
C ALA A 247 12.13 29.44 0.05
N ILE A 248 13.06 30.03 0.78
CA ILE A 248 13.01 31.46 1.11
C ILE A 248 13.73 32.19 -0.04
N PRO A 249 13.02 32.94 -0.90
CA PRO A 249 13.65 33.58 -2.07
C PRO A 249 14.73 34.59 -1.69
N ARG A 250 14.61 35.15 -0.48
CA ARG A 250 15.46 36.20 0.06
C ARG A 250 15.59 36.01 1.57
N THR A 251 16.81 35.90 2.08
CA THR A 251 17.04 35.79 3.52
C THR A 251 16.48 37.02 4.23
N PRO A 252 15.64 36.86 5.27
CA PRO A 252 15.15 38.00 6.04
C PRO A 252 16.33 38.70 6.72
N VAL A 253 16.41 40.02 6.57
CA VAL A 253 17.43 40.85 7.22
C VAL A 253 16.80 41.51 8.44
N ARG A 254 17.47 41.42 9.59
CA ARG A 254 17.19 42.31 10.73
C ARG A 254 18.28 43.39 10.77
N GLY A 255 17.90 44.67 10.79
CA GLY A 255 18.84 45.80 10.81
C GLY A 255 19.39 46.20 9.44
N ARG A 256 20.62 46.74 9.39
CA ARG A 256 21.27 47.30 8.18
C ARG A 256 22.05 46.26 7.35
N GLY A 257 21.48 45.10 7.08
CA GLY A 257 22.10 44.07 6.22
C GLY A 257 21.56 44.05 4.79
N SER A 258 22.31 43.45 3.86
CA SER A 258 21.83 43.18 2.50
C SER A 258 21.16 41.80 2.42
N SER A 259 19.94 41.73 1.89
CA SER A 259 19.24 40.45 1.68
C SER A 259 19.96 39.64 0.59
N ARG A 260 20.22 38.35 0.85
CA ARG A 260 20.85 37.44 -0.10
C ARG A 260 19.82 36.47 -0.67
N GLN A 261 19.98 36.06 -1.91
CA GLN A 261 19.25 34.89 -2.42
C GLN A 261 19.71 33.66 -1.62
N ALA A 262 18.79 32.99 -0.94
CA ALA A 262 19.09 31.71 -0.33
C ALA A 262 19.02 30.60 -1.38
N ALA A 263 19.82 29.54 -1.20
CA ALA A 263 19.70 28.34 -2.03
C ALA A 263 18.24 27.85 -1.99
N SER A 264 17.62 27.76 -3.16
CA SER A 264 16.19 27.46 -3.26
C SER A 264 15.84 26.03 -2.82
N ARG A 265 16.83 25.11 -2.78
CA ARG A 265 16.67 23.67 -2.43
C ARG A 265 17.97 23.02 -1.86
N PRO A 266 18.32 23.26 -0.59
CA PRO A 266 19.47 22.57 0.03
C PRO A 266 19.28 21.04 0.05
N GLY A 267 20.32 20.26 -0.27
CA GLY A 267 20.31 18.79 -0.24
C GLY A 267 19.62 18.11 -1.43
N TRP A 268 19.32 18.84 -2.48
CA TRP A 268 18.87 18.33 -3.78
C TRP A 268 20.04 18.26 -4.75
N ALA A 269 20.04 17.28 -5.65
CA ALA A 269 21.04 17.19 -6.70
C ALA A 269 21.04 18.47 -7.55
N SER A 270 22.19 19.13 -7.66
CA SER A 270 22.43 20.21 -8.60
C SER A 270 22.38 19.61 -10.01
N ARG A 271 21.30 19.87 -10.75
CA ARG A 271 21.29 19.69 -12.20
C ARG A 271 21.52 21.03 -12.86
#